data_AF-A0A9W8KZH0-F1
#
_entry.id   AF-A0A9W8KZH0-F1
#
_cell.length_a   1.000
_cell.length_b   1.000
_cell.length_c   1.000
_cell.angle_alpha   90.00
_cell.angle_beta   90.00
_cell.angle_gamma   90.00
#
_symmetry.space_group_name_H-M   'P 1'
#
loop_
_entity.id
_entity.type
_entity.pdbx_description
1 polymer ?
#
loop_
_entity_poly.entity_id
_entity_poly.type
_entity_poly.pdbx_seq_one_letter_code
_entity_poly.pdbx_strand_id
1 'polypeptide(L)'
;MDWFCGLSWNRRKVFKALGVIPVFFTLVLLLWSVVGYTRSVLPLIWIESKWLSRLPQLAADAFYRLSSYLVRLKSFCVLLVGVFCGVTIYVMWMLATWSYMVCVMKNPGNPLASFGATSTAASVPGSNSSSRNGPYIRIPTQSSSRTRIRTDSHVQTADQLSSDSESEDDTDSDGCSDDDNTPLNEEQLRRSEFMYAITVKDNGEPRYCQKCNVPKPDRAHHCSVCGVCVLKMDHHCPWVNNCIGFSTQKAFLLFIFYTAFYCLIIAVSTLVFYIKFIYNAPGTQEVEITPLALIVLSLSFSLALVFFSGFHIYLAFSNLTTIESYERNNFRADVRRRGSMKKHINLFDLGIKKNLKQVFGSHWPQWFVPTQTTLGDGMRFPISYENYNELRQSQSV
;
A
#
# COMPACT_ATOMS: atom_id res chain seq x y z
N MET A 1 -23.27 37.88 -16.30
CA MET A 1 -22.42 36.72 -15.91
C MET A 1 -23.36 35.64 -15.36
N ASP A 2 -22.86 34.55 -14.77
CA ASP A 2 -23.63 33.51 -14.04
C ASP A 2 -24.36 32.41 -14.83
N TRP A 3 -23.76 31.90 -15.92
CA TRP A 3 -24.20 30.65 -16.57
C TRP A 3 -23.75 29.34 -15.87
N PHE A 4 -22.99 29.41 -14.77
CA PHE A 4 -22.37 28.24 -14.14
C PHE A 4 -22.97 27.80 -12.79
N CYS A 5 -24.04 28.45 -12.32
CA CYS A 5 -24.58 28.19 -10.96
C CYS A 5 -25.37 26.87 -10.81
N GLY A 6 -25.72 26.19 -11.90
CA GLY A 6 -26.54 24.96 -11.88
C GLY A 6 -25.77 23.64 -11.64
N LEU A 7 -24.45 23.61 -11.85
CA LEU A 7 -23.66 22.37 -11.78
C LEU A 7 -23.12 22.12 -10.37
N SER A 8 -23.93 21.46 -9.53
CA SER A 8 -23.50 20.88 -8.25
C SER A 8 -22.58 19.67 -8.44
N TRP A 9 -21.43 19.89 -9.09
CA TRP A 9 -20.51 18.85 -9.53
C TRP A 9 -19.93 18.10 -8.32
N ASN A 10 -20.50 16.93 -8.04
CA ASN A 10 -20.16 16.12 -6.87
C ASN A 10 -18.71 15.66 -6.98
N ARG A 11 -17.80 16.38 -6.30
CA ARG A 11 -16.35 16.22 -6.40
C ARG A 11 -15.89 14.76 -6.21
N ARG A 12 -16.62 13.94 -5.44
CA ARG A 12 -16.32 12.51 -5.27
C ARG A 12 -16.63 11.64 -6.50
N LYS A 13 -17.67 11.96 -7.29
CA LYS A 13 -17.90 11.32 -8.60
C LYS A 13 -16.82 11.75 -9.59
N VAL A 14 -16.48 13.04 -9.58
CA VAL A 14 -15.47 13.67 -10.45
C VAL A 14 -14.08 13.06 -10.25
N PHE A 15 -13.56 13.05 -9.01
CA PHE A 15 -12.23 12.49 -8.74
C PHE A 15 -12.13 11.00 -9.09
N LYS A 16 -13.20 10.22 -8.95
CA LYS A 16 -13.24 8.82 -9.40
C LYS A 16 -13.22 8.68 -10.92
N ALA A 17 -13.91 9.56 -11.65
CA ALA A 17 -13.91 9.57 -13.12
C ALA A 17 -12.61 10.09 -13.73
N LEU A 18 -11.91 11.03 -13.06
CA LEU A 18 -10.58 11.47 -13.48
C LEU A 18 -9.48 10.47 -13.08
N GLY A 19 -9.68 9.72 -11.99
CA GLY A 19 -8.73 8.72 -11.50
C GLY A 19 -8.46 7.55 -12.46
N VAL A 20 -9.35 7.26 -13.41
CA VAL A 20 -9.08 6.24 -14.46
C VAL A 20 -8.16 6.74 -15.58
N ILE A 21 -7.88 8.05 -15.69
CA ILE A 21 -7.03 8.60 -16.76
C ILE A 21 -5.58 8.12 -16.62
N PRO A 22 -4.91 8.18 -15.45
CA PRO A 22 -3.59 7.56 -15.26
C PRO A 22 -3.59 6.04 -15.54
N VAL A 23 -4.69 5.36 -15.23
CA VAL A 23 -4.81 3.90 -15.43
C VAL A 23 -4.82 3.55 -16.91
N PHE A 24 -5.63 4.26 -17.71
CA PHE A 24 -5.69 4.12 -19.15
C PHE A 24 -4.34 4.50 -19.80
N PHE A 25 -3.76 5.63 -19.41
CA PHE A 25 -2.47 6.11 -19.91
C PHE A 25 -1.34 5.08 -19.68
N THR A 26 -1.27 4.48 -18.49
CA THR A 26 -0.27 3.44 -18.18
C THR A 26 -0.44 2.20 -19.06
N LEU A 27 -1.69 1.76 -19.32
CA LEU A 27 -1.96 0.64 -20.22
C LEU A 27 -1.61 0.96 -21.69
N VAL A 28 -1.89 2.18 -22.14
CA VAL A 28 -1.50 2.65 -23.49
C VAL A 28 0.02 2.69 -23.62
N LEU A 29 0.77 3.16 -22.62
CA LEU A 29 2.25 3.12 -22.64
C LEU A 29 2.81 1.69 -22.63
N LEU A 30 2.24 0.78 -21.83
CA LEU A 30 2.66 -0.62 -21.82
C LEU A 30 2.40 -1.32 -23.17
N LEU A 31 1.25 -1.04 -23.81
CA LEU A 31 0.95 -1.59 -25.13
C LEU A 31 1.80 -0.95 -26.24
N TRP A 32 1.94 0.38 -26.23
CA TRP A 32 2.75 1.11 -27.21
C TRP A 32 4.22 0.70 -27.15
N SER A 33 4.80 0.55 -25.95
CA SER A 33 6.21 0.17 -25.80
C SER A 33 6.51 -1.23 -26.33
N VAL A 34 5.66 -2.23 -26.04
CA VAL A 34 5.88 -3.59 -26.57
C VAL A 34 5.65 -3.66 -28.08
N VAL A 35 4.64 -2.96 -28.62
CA VAL A 35 4.37 -2.91 -30.07
C VAL A 35 5.48 -2.14 -30.80
N GLY A 36 5.94 -1.01 -30.27
CA GLY A 36 7.04 -0.23 -30.81
C GLY A 36 8.35 -1.03 -30.83
N TYR A 37 8.67 -1.74 -29.74
CA TYR A 37 9.82 -2.64 -29.70
C TYR A 37 9.71 -3.78 -30.73
N THR A 38 8.53 -4.39 -30.83
CA THR A 38 8.24 -5.46 -31.80
C THR A 38 8.43 -4.98 -33.25
N ARG A 39 8.03 -3.74 -33.57
CA ARG A 39 8.00 -3.21 -34.94
C ARG A 39 9.26 -2.46 -35.38
N SER A 40 9.90 -1.70 -34.50
CA SER A 40 11.07 -0.86 -34.84
C SER A 40 12.40 -1.37 -34.27
N VAL A 41 12.42 -2.42 -33.42
CA VAL A 41 13.67 -2.90 -32.79
C VAL A 41 13.99 -4.35 -33.13
N LEU A 42 13.04 -5.28 -33.03
CA LEU A 42 13.26 -6.69 -33.43
C LEU A 42 13.77 -6.83 -34.89
N PRO A 43 13.30 -6.05 -35.89
CA PRO A 43 13.85 -6.11 -37.25
C PRO A 43 15.32 -5.68 -37.33
N LEU A 44 15.77 -4.73 -36.51
CA LEU A 44 17.18 -4.29 -36.48
C LEU A 44 18.09 -5.41 -36.00
N ILE A 45 17.65 -6.15 -34.97
CA ILE A 45 18.36 -7.32 -34.44
C ILE A 45 18.47 -8.43 -35.52
N TRP A 46 17.39 -8.66 -36.26
CA TRP A 46 17.36 -9.61 -37.37
C TRP A 46 18.27 -9.19 -38.53
N ILE A 47 18.28 -7.90 -38.89
CA ILE A 47 19.18 -7.31 -39.89
C ILE A 47 20.65 -7.47 -39.48
N GLU A 48 21.00 -7.11 -38.24
CA GLU A 48 22.35 -7.28 -37.69
C GLU A 48 22.79 -8.75 -37.71
N SER A 49 21.90 -9.69 -37.37
CA SER A 49 22.22 -11.14 -37.43
C SER A 49 22.54 -11.61 -38.86
N LYS A 50 21.98 -10.97 -39.90
CA LYS A 50 22.17 -11.33 -41.31
C LYS A 50 23.20 -10.47 -42.05
N TRP A 51 23.68 -9.37 -41.46
CA TRP A 51 24.54 -8.40 -42.15
C TRP A 51 25.84 -9.03 -42.67
N LEU A 52 26.49 -9.84 -41.83
CA LEU A 52 27.76 -10.48 -42.17
C LEU A 52 27.64 -11.63 -43.19
N SER A 53 26.44 -12.15 -43.45
CA SER A 53 26.23 -13.17 -44.50
C SER A 53 26.13 -12.56 -45.91
N ARG A 54 26.31 -11.24 -46.05
CA ARG A 54 26.33 -10.51 -47.34
C ARG A 54 27.73 -10.15 -47.84
N LEU A 55 28.79 -10.49 -47.10
CA LEU A 55 30.16 -10.24 -47.54
C LEU A 55 30.50 -11.09 -48.79
N PRO A 56 31.13 -10.51 -49.83
CA PRO A 56 31.39 -11.21 -51.10
C PRO A 56 32.39 -12.36 -50.94
N GLN A 57 32.17 -13.44 -51.68
CA GLN A 57 32.84 -14.75 -51.53
C GLN A 57 34.23 -14.82 -52.20
N LEU A 58 35.02 -13.74 -52.13
CA LEU A 58 36.24 -13.54 -52.93
C LEU A 58 37.54 -13.67 -52.11
N ALA A 59 37.83 -14.89 -51.64
CA ALA A 59 39.19 -15.41 -51.43
C ALA A 59 39.13 -16.89 -51.02
N ALA A 60 40.03 -17.74 -51.54
CA ALA A 60 40.12 -19.14 -51.16
C ALA A 60 41.31 -19.37 -50.21
N ASP A 61 41.04 -19.76 -48.95
CA ASP A 61 41.97 -20.61 -48.18
C ASP A 61 41.34 -21.22 -46.91
N ALA A 62 42.09 -22.03 -46.16
CA ALA A 62 41.72 -22.50 -44.82
C ALA A 62 41.40 -21.34 -43.84
N PHE A 63 42.08 -20.19 -43.99
CA PHE A 63 41.79 -18.97 -43.23
C PHE A 63 40.36 -18.46 -43.45
N TYR A 64 39.81 -18.60 -44.68
CA TYR A 64 38.41 -18.29 -44.99
C TYR A 64 37.43 -19.25 -44.31
N ARG A 65 37.81 -20.52 -44.09
CA ARG A 65 36.96 -21.48 -43.35
C ARG A 65 36.85 -21.10 -41.87
N LEU A 66 37.95 -20.68 -41.25
CA LEU A 66 37.95 -20.18 -39.87
C LEU A 66 37.20 -18.85 -39.75
N SER A 67 37.44 -17.88 -40.64
CA SER A 67 36.77 -16.58 -40.59
C SER A 67 35.26 -16.69 -40.87
N SER A 68 34.85 -17.53 -41.83
CA SER A 68 33.42 -17.78 -42.11
C SER A 68 32.73 -18.57 -40.98
N TYR A 69 33.43 -19.46 -40.28
CA TYR A 69 32.93 -20.08 -39.04
C TYR A 69 32.71 -19.03 -37.94
N LEU A 70 33.70 -18.17 -37.68
CA LEU A 70 33.62 -17.08 -36.68
C LEU A 70 32.52 -16.05 -37.03
N VAL A 71 32.33 -15.75 -38.31
CA VAL A 71 31.21 -14.92 -38.81
C VAL A 71 29.86 -15.59 -38.54
N ARG A 72 29.69 -16.87 -38.88
CA ARG A 72 28.45 -17.63 -38.61
C ARG A 72 28.17 -17.72 -37.11
N LEU A 73 29.19 -17.95 -36.30
CA LEU A 73 29.10 -17.95 -34.83
C LEU A 73 28.66 -16.57 -34.31
N LYS A 74 29.27 -15.47 -34.76
CA LYS A 74 28.86 -14.10 -34.38
C LYS A 74 27.41 -13.81 -34.77
N SER A 75 26.99 -14.15 -36.00
CA SER A 75 25.60 -14.03 -36.46
C SER A 75 24.63 -14.84 -35.60
N PHE A 76 24.98 -16.08 -35.26
CA PHE A 76 24.18 -16.96 -34.39
C PHE A 76 24.08 -16.41 -32.96
N CYS A 77 25.18 -15.92 -32.38
CA CYS A 77 25.17 -15.28 -31.07
C CYS A 77 24.30 -14.01 -31.04
N VAL A 78 24.35 -13.17 -32.08
CA VAL A 78 23.47 -11.98 -32.20
C VAL A 78 22.00 -12.40 -32.27
N LEU A 79 21.68 -13.44 -33.04
CA LEU A 79 20.31 -13.96 -33.13
C LEU A 79 19.83 -14.55 -31.80
N LEU A 80 20.66 -15.34 -31.10
CA LEU A 80 20.34 -15.91 -29.79
C LEU A 80 20.12 -14.83 -28.73
N VAL A 81 21.00 -13.84 -28.64
CA VAL A 81 20.82 -12.68 -27.75
C VAL A 81 19.54 -11.93 -28.12
N GLY A 82 19.25 -11.77 -29.41
CA GLY A 82 18.02 -11.17 -29.90
C GLY A 82 16.74 -11.88 -29.45
N VAL A 83 16.68 -13.20 -29.65
CA VAL A 83 15.56 -14.05 -29.22
C VAL A 83 15.43 -14.03 -27.70
N PHE A 84 16.55 -14.14 -26.96
CA PHE A 84 16.55 -14.11 -25.50
C PHE A 84 16.04 -12.76 -24.96
N CYS A 85 16.51 -11.63 -25.50
CA CYS A 85 16.01 -10.30 -25.13
C CYS A 85 14.52 -10.15 -25.48
N GLY A 86 14.09 -10.58 -26.67
CA GLY A 86 12.69 -10.53 -27.08
C GLY A 86 11.77 -11.33 -26.14
N VAL A 87 12.10 -12.61 -25.90
CA VAL A 87 11.36 -13.48 -24.96
C VAL A 87 11.34 -12.88 -23.55
N THR A 88 12.47 -12.37 -23.06
CA THR A 88 12.54 -11.74 -21.74
C THR A 88 11.66 -10.49 -21.66
N ILE A 89 11.65 -9.65 -22.70
CA ILE A 89 10.79 -8.46 -22.77
C ILE A 89 9.31 -8.85 -22.74
N TYR A 90 8.87 -9.86 -23.51
CA TYR A 90 7.47 -10.32 -23.45
C TYR A 90 7.11 -10.93 -22.09
N VAL A 91 8.00 -11.71 -21.46
CA VAL A 91 7.75 -12.27 -20.12
C VAL A 91 7.66 -11.15 -19.07
N MET A 92 8.57 -10.18 -19.08
CA MET A 92 8.51 -9.04 -18.14
C MET A 92 7.30 -8.14 -18.40
N TRP A 93 6.90 -7.96 -19.66
CA TRP A 93 5.67 -7.25 -20.03
C TRP A 93 4.42 -7.93 -19.47
N MET A 94 4.31 -9.26 -19.63
CA MET A 94 3.20 -10.05 -19.07
C MET A 94 3.17 -9.99 -17.54
N LEU A 95 4.32 -10.15 -16.87
CA LEU A 95 4.42 -10.11 -15.41
C LEU A 95 4.13 -8.71 -14.84
N ALA A 96 4.63 -7.64 -15.48
CA ALA A 96 4.32 -6.26 -15.13
C ALA A 96 2.82 -5.96 -15.31
N THR A 97 2.26 -6.31 -16.46
CA THR A 97 0.84 -6.06 -16.78
C THR A 97 -0.09 -6.86 -15.86
N TRP A 98 0.22 -8.12 -15.56
CA TRP A 98 -0.57 -8.93 -14.62
C TRP A 98 -0.49 -8.36 -13.20
N SER A 99 0.71 -8.00 -12.73
CA SER A 99 0.89 -7.40 -11.40
C SER A 99 0.17 -6.05 -11.27
N TYR A 100 0.23 -5.24 -12.32
CA TYR A 100 -0.50 -3.97 -12.44
C TYR A 100 -2.02 -4.17 -12.40
N MET A 101 -2.58 -5.09 -13.20
CA MET A 101 -4.02 -5.37 -13.21
C MET A 101 -4.51 -5.87 -11.86
N VAL A 102 -3.70 -6.66 -11.13
CA VAL A 102 -4.01 -7.05 -9.74
C VAL A 102 -3.99 -5.83 -8.80
N CYS A 103 -3.12 -4.84 -8.99
CA CYS A 103 -3.16 -3.60 -8.22
C CYS A 103 -4.40 -2.74 -8.52
N VAL A 104 -4.82 -2.65 -9.77
CA VAL A 104 -5.99 -1.87 -10.19
C VAL A 104 -7.30 -2.49 -9.70
N MET A 105 -7.49 -3.79 -9.89
CA MET A 105 -8.80 -4.43 -9.70
C MET A 105 -9.07 -4.97 -8.29
N LYS A 106 -8.03 -5.23 -7.50
CA LYS A 106 -8.19 -5.94 -6.21
C LYS A 106 -8.56 -4.99 -5.07
N ASN A 107 -9.55 -5.38 -4.27
CA ASN A 107 -9.89 -4.65 -3.05
C ASN A 107 -8.69 -4.68 -2.06
N PRO A 108 -8.19 -3.53 -1.58
CA PRO A 108 -6.97 -3.44 -0.77
C PRO A 108 -7.10 -3.94 0.68
N GLY A 109 -8.31 -4.35 1.09
CA GLY A 109 -8.66 -4.78 2.44
C GLY A 109 -9.30 -3.65 3.25
N ASN A 110 -10.46 -3.91 3.86
CA ASN A 110 -11.25 -2.94 4.61
C ASN A 110 -11.76 -3.58 5.92
N PRO A 111 -11.54 -2.97 7.11
CA PRO A 111 -12.01 -3.52 8.39
C PRO A 111 -13.50 -3.91 8.43
N LEU A 112 -14.36 -3.16 7.72
CA LEU A 112 -15.80 -3.43 7.67
C LEU A 112 -16.15 -4.83 7.15
N ALA A 113 -15.37 -5.37 6.21
CA ALA A 113 -15.59 -6.70 5.67
C ALA A 113 -15.30 -7.79 6.73
N SER A 114 -14.23 -7.60 7.51
CA SER A 114 -13.85 -8.51 8.58
C SER A 114 -14.83 -8.50 9.76
N PHE A 115 -15.33 -7.31 10.14
CA PHE A 115 -16.33 -7.20 11.22
C PHE A 115 -17.74 -7.68 10.79
N GLY A 116 -18.12 -7.49 9.52
CA GLY A 116 -19.40 -7.97 8.98
C GLY A 116 -19.47 -9.48 8.75
N ALA A 117 -18.32 -10.15 8.56
CA ALA A 117 -18.28 -11.60 8.44
C ALA A 117 -18.65 -12.33 9.75
N THR A 118 -18.47 -11.68 10.91
CA THR A 118 -18.83 -12.21 12.23
C THR A 118 -20.27 -11.93 12.67
N SER A 119 -21.07 -11.20 11.89
CA SER A 119 -22.44 -10.81 12.27
C SER A 119 -23.53 -11.71 11.67
N THR A 120 -23.55 -12.97 12.09
CA THR A 120 -24.79 -13.77 12.13
C THR A 120 -25.15 -14.01 13.61
N ALA A 121 -26.39 -13.70 13.99
CA ALA A 121 -26.91 -13.86 15.35
C ALA A 121 -26.20 -13.06 16.48
N ALA A 122 -26.21 -11.73 16.37
CA ALA A 122 -26.23 -10.84 17.53
C ALA A 122 -27.30 -9.77 17.29
N SER A 123 -28.41 -9.82 18.02
CA SER A 123 -29.54 -8.91 17.87
C SER A 123 -29.20 -7.52 18.41
N VAL A 124 -29.17 -6.51 17.54
CA VAL A 124 -29.15 -5.10 17.94
C VAL A 124 -30.55 -4.74 18.47
N PRO A 125 -30.71 -4.31 19.73
CA PRO A 125 -32.02 -3.96 20.27
C PRO A 125 -32.62 -2.71 19.60
N GLY A 126 -33.94 -2.77 19.41
CA GLY A 126 -34.86 -1.76 18.90
C GLY A 126 -34.33 -0.35 18.58
N SER A 127 -34.27 -0.03 17.28
CA SER A 127 -34.22 1.36 16.83
C SER A 127 -35.57 2.05 17.05
N ASN A 128 -35.63 3.00 17.99
CA ASN A 128 -36.66 4.03 18.04
C ASN A 128 -36.04 5.44 18.09
N SER A 129 -36.84 6.47 17.84
CA SER A 129 -36.37 7.74 17.29
C SER A 129 -35.66 8.70 18.26
N SER A 130 -34.90 9.63 17.67
CA SER A 130 -34.49 10.92 18.24
C SER A 130 -33.58 10.93 19.49
N SER A 131 -32.32 10.48 19.35
CA SER A 131 -31.22 11.01 20.17
C SER A 131 -29.89 11.06 19.40
N ARG A 132 -29.12 12.15 19.57
CA ARG A 132 -27.77 12.33 19.00
C ARG A 132 -26.68 11.82 19.97
N ASN A 133 -26.71 10.55 20.35
CA ASN A 133 -25.57 9.87 20.99
C ASN A 133 -25.57 8.39 20.59
N GLY A 134 -24.50 7.92 19.94
CA GLY A 134 -24.25 6.49 19.78
C GLY A 134 -23.65 5.87 21.05
N PRO A 135 -23.71 4.53 21.22
CA PRO A 135 -23.25 3.85 22.43
C PRO A 135 -21.72 3.83 22.53
N TYR A 136 -21.16 4.94 23.02
CA TYR A 136 -19.78 5.04 23.49
C TYR A 136 -19.80 5.44 24.97
N ILE A 137 -19.37 4.53 25.84
CA ILE A 137 -19.13 4.83 27.25
C ILE A 137 -18.06 5.93 27.31
N ARG A 138 -18.45 7.09 27.83
CA ARG A 138 -17.59 8.28 27.88
C ARG A 138 -16.74 8.19 29.14
N ILE A 139 -15.54 7.60 29.01
CA ILE A 139 -14.57 7.51 30.11
C ILE A 139 -14.35 8.93 30.67
N PRO A 140 -14.49 9.17 32.00
CA PRO A 140 -14.35 10.49 32.57
C PRO A 140 -12.93 11.06 32.38
N THR A 141 -12.80 12.08 31.53
CA THR A 141 -11.62 12.92 31.53
C THR A 141 -11.67 13.83 32.76
N GLN A 142 -10.70 13.68 33.67
CA GLN A 142 -10.57 14.59 34.83
C GLN A 142 -10.27 16.01 34.33
N SER A 143 -11.32 16.82 34.17
CA SER A 143 -11.18 18.24 33.85
C SER A 143 -10.68 18.97 35.09
N SER A 144 -9.46 19.50 35.02
CA SER A 144 -8.89 20.38 36.03
C SER A 144 -9.66 21.71 36.11
N SER A 145 -10.78 21.70 36.83
CA SER A 145 -11.63 22.86 37.11
C SER A 145 -10.87 23.86 37.98
N ARG A 146 -10.18 24.80 37.33
CA ARG A 146 -9.38 25.83 37.97
C ARG A 146 -10.31 26.90 38.56
N THR A 147 -10.78 26.66 39.79
CA THR A 147 -11.75 27.51 40.50
C THR A 147 -11.33 28.97 40.46
N ARG A 148 -12.18 29.82 39.87
CA ARG A 148 -11.97 31.27 39.81
C ARG A 148 -13.08 31.96 40.59
N ILE A 149 -12.77 32.35 41.82
CA ILE A 149 -13.70 33.08 42.69
C ILE A 149 -14.02 34.43 42.03
N ARG A 150 -15.31 34.74 41.91
CA ARG A 150 -15.84 36.10 41.78
C ARG A 150 -17.20 36.15 42.46
N THR A 151 -17.50 37.25 43.13
CA THR A 151 -18.62 37.39 44.05
C THR A 151 -19.80 38.18 43.47
N ASP A 152 -20.93 38.02 44.13
CA ASP A 152 -22.06 38.95 44.32
C ASP A 152 -23.04 39.31 43.19
N SER A 153 -24.32 39.22 43.61
CA SER A 153 -25.42 40.19 43.44
C SER A 153 -26.63 39.82 42.56
N HIS A 154 -27.81 40.24 43.06
CA HIS A 154 -29.19 40.14 42.54
C HIS A 154 -29.81 38.72 42.51
N VAL A 155 -30.91 38.34 43.20
CA VAL A 155 -32.14 38.97 43.77
C VAL A 155 -33.39 38.84 42.87
N GLN A 156 -34.25 37.84 43.17
CA GLN A 156 -35.73 37.79 43.12
C GLN A 156 -36.19 36.30 43.25
N THR A 157 -36.82 35.82 44.34
CA THR A 157 -38.21 35.95 44.91
C THR A 157 -39.16 34.79 44.52
N ALA A 158 -39.89 34.24 45.53
CA ALA A 158 -41.20 33.54 45.45
C ALA A 158 -41.26 32.17 44.73
N ASP A 159 -42.05 31.15 45.11
CA ASP A 159 -42.95 30.85 46.27
C ASP A 159 -42.86 29.30 46.54
N GLN A 160 -42.87 28.76 47.76
CA GLN A 160 -43.96 28.42 48.72
C GLN A 160 -44.97 27.29 48.32
N LEU A 161 -45.07 26.29 49.22
CA LEU A 161 -46.00 25.12 49.28
C LEU A 161 -45.85 24.09 48.12
N SER A 162 -46.23 22.80 48.25
CA SER A 162 -46.74 21.95 49.36
C SER A 162 -45.98 20.57 49.33
N SER A 163 -46.17 19.50 50.12
CA SER A 163 -47.29 18.88 50.89
C SER A 163 -48.37 18.22 49.99
N ASP A 164 -48.78 16.94 50.09
CA ASP A 164 -48.34 15.73 50.85
C ASP A 164 -48.50 14.48 49.91
N SER A 165 -48.41 13.17 50.23
CA SER A 165 -48.43 12.38 51.49
C SER A 165 -47.78 10.96 51.33
N GLU A 166 -47.96 10.13 52.36
CA GLU A 166 -47.81 8.66 52.50
C GLU A 166 -48.66 7.82 51.50
N SER A 167 -48.48 6.50 51.24
CA SER A 167 -47.47 5.45 51.56
C SER A 167 -47.63 4.29 50.52
N GLU A 168 -46.67 3.38 50.29
CA GLU A 168 -46.46 2.09 50.99
C GLU A 168 -45.11 1.44 50.55
N ASP A 169 -44.67 0.40 51.26
CA ASP A 169 -43.34 -0.23 51.15
C ASP A 169 -43.05 -0.96 49.82
N ASP A 170 -41.75 -1.00 49.46
CA ASP A 170 -41.05 -2.30 49.42
C ASP A 170 -39.54 -2.10 49.62
N THR A 171 -38.86 -3.09 50.21
CA THR A 171 -37.45 -2.97 50.62
C THR A 171 -36.46 -3.38 49.52
N ASP A 172 -35.42 -2.58 49.28
CA ASP A 172 -34.04 -3.08 49.39
C ASP A 172 -33.00 -1.96 49.48
N SER A 173 -31.86 -2.25 50.13
CA SER A 173 -30.85 -1.26 50.52
C SER A 173 -29.48 -1.52 49.89
N ASP A 174 -29.35 -1.30 48.58
CA ASP A 174 -28.07 -1.37 47.87
C ASP A 174 -27.34 -0.01 47.87
N GLY A 175 -26.27 0.09 48.66
CA GLY A 175 -25.29 1.17 48.57
C GLY A 175 -24.23 0.84 47.53
N CYS A 176 -24.05 1.70 46.51
CA CYS A 176 -23.05 1.49 45.46
C CYS A 176 -21.61 1.42 46.03
N SER A 177 -21.05 0.21 46.06
CA SER A 177 -19.62 -0.04 46.25
C SER A 177 -19.01 -0.63 44.97
N ASP A 178 -18.50 0.24 44.09
CA ASP A 178 -17.81 -0.13 42.85
C ASP A 178 -16.44 -0.77 43.13
N ASP A 179 -16.41 -2.07 43.50
CA ASP A 179 -15.16 -2.80 43.79
C ASP A 179 -15.19 -4.29 43.34
N ASP A 180 -15.89 -4.59 42.23
CA ASP A 180 -15.83 -5.93 41.60
C ASP A 180 -14.48 -6.16 40.89
N ASN A 181 -13.56 -6.80 41.61
CA ASN A 181 -12.22 -7.18 41.16
C ASN A 181 -12.16 -8.60 40.56
N THR A 182 -13.25 -9.12 39.99
CA THR A 182 -13.27 -10.47 39.40
C THR A 182 -12.31 -10.62 38.20
N PRO A 183 -11.45 -11.66 38.17
CA PRO A 183 -10.59 -11.92 37.02
C PRO A 183 -11.39 -12.31 35.77
N LEU A 184 -11.20 -11.56 34.68
CA LEU A 184 -11.79 -11.91 33.38
C LEU A 184 -11.37 -13.33 32.96
N ASN A 185 -12.35 -14.15 32.59
CA ASN A 185 -12.09 -15.53 32.20
C ASN A 185 -11.34 -15.62 30.85
N GLU A 186 -10.79 -16.79 30.55
CA GLU A 186 -9.90 -16.98 29.39
C GLU A 186 -10.58 -16.66 28.02
N GLU A 187 -11.90 -16.77 27.94
CA GLU A 187 -12.69 -16.41 26.75
C GLU A 187 -12.98 -14.90 26.69
N GLN A 188 -13.29 -14.26 27.82
CA GLN A 188 -13.39 -12.81 27.94
C GLN A 188 -12.05 -12.12 27.65
N LEU A 189 -10.93 -12.73 28.05
CA LEU A 189 -9.58 -12.27 27.73
C LEU A 189 -9.29 -12.39 26.23
N ARG A 190 -9.61 -13.53 25.60
CA ARG A 190 -9.55 -13.66 24.13
C ARG A 190 -10.47 -12.67 23.39
N ARG A 191 -11.61 -12.30 23.97
CA ARG A 191 -12.50 -11.23 23.47
C ARG A 191 -11.91 -9.82 23.67
N SER A 192 -11.17 -9.55 24.73
CA SER A 192 -10.53 -8.24 24.95
C SER A 192 -9.26 -8.07 24.09
N GLU A 193 -8.50 -9.14 23.86
CA GLU A 193 -7.46 -9.21 22.81
C GLU A 193 -8.01 -8.98 21.41
N PHE A 194 -9.29 -9.31 21.17
CA PHE A 194 -10.00 -8.98 19.92
C PHE A 194 -10.30 -7.48 19.77
N MET A 195 -10.23 -6.71 20.87
CA MET A 195 -10.72 -5.33 20.94
C MET A 195 -9.62 -4.26 20.96
N TYR A 196 -8.38 -4.61 21.34
CA TYR A 196 -7.30 -3.63 21.54
C TYR A 196 -6.11 -3.81 20.59
N ALA A 197 -6.15 -3.06 19.49
CA ALA A 197 -4.97 -2.75 18.68
C ALA A 197 -3.82 -2.18 19.55
N ILE A 198 -2.56 -2.56 19.26
CA ILE A 198 -1.40 -2.09 20.03
C ILE A 198 -1.09 -0.61 19.75
N THR A 199 -1.43 -0.11 18.56
CA THR A 199 -1.29 1.31 18.19
C THR A 199 -2.43 2.17 18.73
N VAL A 200 -2.07 3.37 19.21
CA VAL A 200 -2.98 4.33 19.86
C VAL A 200 -2.80 5.76 19.31
N LYS A 201 -3.68 6.67 19.70
CA LYS A 201 -3.49 8.12 19.54
C LYS A 201 -2.45 8.65 20.55
N ASP A 202 -2.02 9.89 20.39
CA ASP A 202 -1.10 10.58 21.32
C ASP A 202 -1.63 10.75 22.76
N ASN A 203 -2.96 10.65 22.94
CA ASN A 203 -3.61 10.64 24.25
C ASN A 203 -3.81 9.23 24.85
N GLY A 204 -3.32 8.17 24.19
CA GLY A 204 -3.46 6.77 24.63
C GLY A 204 -4.78 6.08 24.26
N GLU A 205 -5.73 6.80 23.67
CA GLU A 205 -7.04 6.23 23.28
C GLU A 205 -6.93 5.25 22.09
N PRO A 206 -7.87 4.28 21.98
CA PRO A 206 -8.02 3.47 20.77
C PRO A 206 -8.14 4.32 19.49
N ARG A 207 -7.49 3.89 18.41
CA ARG A 207 -7.61 4.55 17.10
C ARG A 207 -8.98 4.25 16.50
N TYR A 208 -9.77 5.28 16.19
CA TYR A 208 -11.11 5.14 15.59
C TYR A 208 -11.23 5.96 14.29
N CYS A 209 -12.14 5.57 13.40
CA CYS A 209 -12.45 6.31 12.18
C CYS A 209 -13.87 6.85 12.19
N GLN A 210 -14.04 8.12 12.56
CA GLN A 210 -15.35 8.81 12.54
C GLN A 210 -16.00 8.85 11.14
N LYS A 211 -15.21 8.80 10.05
CA LYS A 211 -15.72 8.81 8.67
C LYS A 211 -16.28 7.47 8.19
N CYS A 212 -15.89 6.36 8.83
CA CYS A 212 -16.33 5.01 8.48
C CYS A 212 -17.09 4.32 9.63
N ASN A 213 -17.24 5.00 10.77
CA ASN A 213 -17.82 4.49 12.02
C ASN A 213 -17.27 3.11 12.46
N VAL A 214 -15.94 2.93 12.38
CA VAL A 214 -15.25 1.70 12.82
C VAL A 214 -14.01 1.97 13.66
N PRO A 215 -13.66 1.08 14.60
CA PRO A 215 -12.31 0.97 15.12
C PRO A 215 -11.30 0.83 13.98
N LYS A 216 -10.12 1.42 14.12
CA LYS A 216 -8.99 1.17 13.21
C LYS A 216 -8.16 0.04 13.83
N PRO A 217 -8.02 -1.10 13.14
CA PRO A 217 -6.99 -2.09 13.49
C PRO A 217 -5.58 -1.48 13.46
N ASP A 218 -4.59 -2.25 13.91
CA ASP A 218 -3.20 -1.88 13.74
C ASP A 218 -2.88 -1.64 12.26
N ARG A 219 -2.00 -0.67 11.98
CA ARG A 219 -1.52 -0.34 10.62
C ARG A 219 -2.63 0.08 9.62
N ALA A 220 -3.88 0.24 10.08
CA ALA A 220 -5.02 0.63 9.24
C ALA A 220 -5.28 2.14 9.26
N HIS A 221 -5.35 2.78 8.08
CA HIS A 221 -5.55 4.23 7.93
C HIS A 221 -6.75 4.51 7.00
N HIS A 222 -7.34 5.71 7.10
CA HIS A 222 -8.49 6.10 6.28
C HIS A 222 -8.02 6.90 5.06
N CYS A 223 -8.21 6.37 3.87
CA CYS A 223 -7.93 7.11 2.65
C CYS A 223 -9.14 7.96 2.27
N SER A 224 -8.95 9.28 2.17
CA SER A 224 -9.97 10.24 1.71
C SER A 224 -10.40 10.03 0.25
N VAL A 225 -9.53 9.48 -0.61
CA VAL A 225 -9.79 9.24 -2.04
C VAL A 225 -10.56 7.93 -2.25
N CYS A 226 -10.06 6.81 -1.69
CA CYS A 226 -10.78 5.53 -1.68
C CYS A 226 -12.11 5.64 -0.87
N GLY A 227 -12.17 6.54 0.11
CA GLY A 227 -13.36 6.84 0.94
C GLY A 227 -13.59 5.87 2.10
N VAL A 228 -12.63 4.98 2.36
CA VAL A 228 -12.73 3.84 3.30
C VAL A 228 -11.47 3.72 4.16
N CYS A 229 -11.56 2.95 5.24
CA CYS A 229 -10.38 2.45 5.94
C CYS A 229 -9.73 1.33 5.12
N VAL A 230 -8.40 1.35 5.05
CA VAL A 230 -7.58 0.37 4.35
C VAL A 230 -6.69 -0.36 5.34
N LEU A 231 -6.67 -1.70 5.29
CA LEU A 231 -5.82 -2.56 6.13
C LEU A 231 -4.36 -2.47 5.68
N LYS A 232 -3.41 -2.45 6.63
CA LYS A 232 -1.96 -2.21 6.41
C LYS A 232 -1.71 -1.13 5.35
N MET A 233 -2.33 0.04 5.51
CA MET A 233 -2.31 1.07 4.46
C MET A 233 -0.89 1.56 4.23
N ASP A 234 -0.48 1.56 2.97
CA ASP A 234 0.77 2.15 2.52
C ASP A 234 0.48 3.55 1.97
N HIS A 235 -0.05 3.66 0.74
CA HIS A 235 -0.44 4.95 0.17
C HIS A 235 -1.66 4.80 -0.75
N HIS A 236 -2.23 5.92 -1.21
CA HIS A 236 -3.11 5.92 -2.37
C HIS A 236 -2.28 6.20 -3.63
N CYS A 237 -2.37 5.32 -4.63
CA CYS A 237 -1.55 5.42 -5.84
C CYS A 237 -2.44 5.80 -7.04
N PRO A 238 -2.34 7.04 -7.56
CA PRO A 238 -3.15 7.48 -8.69
C PRO A 238 -2.95 6.64 -9.96
N TRP A 239 -1.74 6.14 -10.19
CA TRP A 239 -1.39 5.33 -11.37
C TRP A 239 -2.15 4.01 -11.48
N VAL A 240 -2.63 3.46 -10.35
CA VAL A 240 -3.51 2.27 -10.32
C VAL A 240 -4.95 2.59 -9.90
N ASN A 241 -5.29 3.88 -9.71
CA ASN A 241 -6.56 4.38 -9.17
C ASN A 241 -7.03 3.68 -7.88
N ASN A 242 -6.11 3.19 -7.06
CA ASN A 242 -6.41 2.32 -5.93
C ASN A 242 -5.48 2.60 -4.74
N CYS A 243 -5.88 2.15 -3.56
CA CYS A 243 -5.05 2.17 -2.38
C CYS A 243 -4.09 0.96 -2.36
N ILE A 244 -2.82 1.20 -2.04
CA ILE A 244 -1.85 0.16 -1.74
C ILE A 244 -2.00 -0.18 -0.25
N GLY A 245 -2.31 -1.44 0.04
CA GLY A 245 -2.61 -1.94 1.38
C GLY A 245 -2.32 -3.43 1.51
N PHE A 246 -2.81 -4.06 2.57
CA PHE A 246 -2.51 -5.43 2.96
C PHE A 246 -2.58 -6.46 1.81
N SER A 247 -3.65 -6.42 1.02
CA SER A 247 -3.86 -7.39 -0.07
C SER A 247 -3.19 -6.99 -1.39
N THR A 248 -2.82 -5.72 -1.58
CA THR A 248 -2.25 -5.18 -2.83
C THR A 248 -0.74 -4.95 -2.77
N GLN A 249 -0.14 -4.85 -1.57
CA GLN A 249 1.29 -4.55 -1.37
C GLN A 249 2.23 -5.50 -2.16
N LYS A 250 1.98 -6.82 -2.14
CA LYS A 250 2.78 -7.80 -2.91
C LYS A 250 2.72 -7.53 -4.42
N ALA A 251 1.51 -7.34 -4.96
CA ALA A 251 1.33 -7.09 -6.39
C ALA A 251 1.95 -5.75 -6.81
N PHE A 252 1.93 -4.75 -5.92
CA PHE A 252 2.54 -3.44 -6.16
C PHE A 252 4.07 -3.53 -6.23
N LEU A 253 4.71 -4.24 -5.29
CA LEU A 253 6.15 -4.51 -5.31
C LEU A 253 6.57 -5.23 -6.60
N LEU A 254 5.80 -6.24 -7.03
CA LEU A 254 6.06 -6.96 -8.28
C LEU A 254 5.86 -6.06 -9.51
N PHE A 255 4.81 -5.23 -9.53
CA PHE A 255 4.58 -4.28 -10.62
C PHE A 255 5.75 -3.32 -10.81
N ILE A 256 6.17 -2.59 -9.75
CA ILE A 256 7.25 -1.61 -9.88
C ILE A 256 8.60 -2.27 -10.23
N PHE A 257 8.87 -3.46 -9.70
CA PHE A 257 10.05 -4.26 -10.02
C PHE A 257 10.06 -4.72 -11.48
N TYR A 258 9.00 -5.40 -11.94
CA TYR A 258 8.94 -5.91 -13.32
C TYR A 258 8.92 -4.78 -14.35
N THR A 259 8.25 -3.65 -14.07
CA THR A 259 8.29 -2.49 -14.96
C THR A 259 9.68 -1.84 -14.99
N ALA A 260 10.39 -1.73 -13.86
CA ALA A 260 11.77 -1.21 -13.83
C ALA A 260 12.72 -2.05 -14.73
N PHE A 261 12.65 -3.38 -14.64
CA PHE A 261 13.44 -4.30 -15.45
C PHE A 261 13.00 -4.34 -16.92
N TYR A 262 11.70 -4.36 -17.20
CA TYR A 262 11.14 -4.26 -18.56
C TYR A 262 11.65 -3.00 -19.29
N CYS A 263 11.54 -1.84 -18.63
CA CYS A 263 12.02 -0.57 -19.16
C CYS A 263 13.55 -0.53 -19.30
N LEU A 264 14.32 -1.13 -18.38
CA LEU A 264 15.77 -1.23 -18.49
C LEU A 264 16.19 -2.02 -19.74
N ILE A 265 15.59 -3.19 -19.94
CA ILE A 265 15.95 -4.09 -21.05
C ILE A 265 15.57 -3.44 -22.38
N ILE A 266 14.39 -2.81 -22.51
CA ILE A 266 14.03 -2.04 -23.71
C ILE A 266 15.02 -0.89 -23.96
N ALA A 267 15.34 -0.08 -22.94
CA ALA A 267 16.25 1.05 -23.10
C ALA A 267 17.62 0.61 -23.61
N VAL A 268 18.22 -0.40 -22.96
CA VAL A 268 19.57 -0.90 -23.29
C VAL A 268 19.59 -1.61 -24.65
N SER A 269 18.65 -2.50 -24.95
CA SER A 269 18.67 -3.21 -26.24
C SER A 269 18.34 -2.27 -27.41
N THR A 270 17.35 -1.38 -27.25
CA THR A 270 17.04 -0.39 -28.30
C THR A 270 18.24 0.52 -28.57
N LEU A 271 18.91 1.03 -27.52
CA LEU A 271 20.12 1.85 -27.65
C LEU A 271 21.24 1.11 -28.42
N VAL A 272 21.54 -0.13 -28.03
CA VAL A 272 22.63 -0.93 -28.62
C VAL A 272 22.37 -1.28 -30.08
N PHE A 273 21.14 -1.63 -30.46
CA PHE A 273 20.81 -2.02 -31.84
C PHE A 273 20.54 -0.82 -32.75
N TYR A 274 19.97 0.27 -32.23
CA TYR A 274 19.69 1.47 -33.02
C TYR A 274 20.96 2.28 -33.34
N ILE A 275 21.93 2.39 -32.40
CA ILE A 275 23.23 3.01 -32.68
C ILE A 275 23.99 2.24 -33.78
N LYS A 276 23.97 0.90 -33.75
CA LYS A 276 24.60 0.07 -34.80
C LYS A 276 23.94 0.27 -36.16
N PHE A 277 22.61 0.30 -36.21
CA PHE A 277 21.84 0.52 -37.44
C PHE A 277 22.24 1.83 -38.13
N ILE A 278 22.28 2.93 -37.38
CA ILE A 278 22.71 4.26 -37.86
C ILE A 278 24.18 4.23 -38.31
N TYR A 279 25.07 3.64 -37.50
CA TYR A 279 26.51 3.59 -37.80
C TYR A 279 26.85 2.74 -39.04
N ASN A 280 26.08 1.68 -39.29
CA ASN A 280 26.28 0.75 -40.41
C ASN A 280 25.67 1.25 -41.74
N ALA A 281 24.96 2.39 -41.75
CA ALA A 281 24.30 2.94 -42.94
C ALA A 281 24.26 4.49 -42.97
N PRO A 282 25.38 5.19 -42.74
CA PRO A 282 25.43 6.64 -42.57
C PRO A 282 24.92 7.38 -43.83
N GLY A 283 24.14 8.45 -43.62
CA GLY A 283 23.62 9.29 -44.70
C GLY A 283 22.49 8.69 -45.55
N THR A 284 22.01 7.48 -45.24
CA THR A 284 20.94 6.80 -46.02
C THR A 284 19.67 6.50 -45.23
N GLN A 285 19.60 6.94 -43.97
CA GLN A 285 18.51 6.59 -43.05
C GLN A 285 17.95 7.83 -42.37
N GLU A 286 16.62 7.93 -42.36
CA GLU A 286 15.91 8.89 -41.53
C GLU A 286 15.82 8.39 -40.08
N VAL A 287 15.90 9.32 -39.11
CA VAL A 287 15.89 8.99 -37.68
C VAL A 287 14.45 8.69 -37.24
N GLU A 288 14.05 7.41 -37.26
CA GLU A 288 12.77 6.99 -36.69
C GLU A 288 12.55 7.53 -35.26
N ILE A 289 11.40 8.17 -35.04
CA ILE A 289 11.03 8.71 -33.73
C ILE A 289 10.78 7.59 -32.70
N THR A 290 10.31 6.41 -33.14
CA THR A 290 9.91 5.31 -32.23
C THR A 290 11.08 4.74 -31.42
N PRO A 291 12.23 4.32 -32.00
CA PRO A 291 13.40 3.91 -31.20
C PRO A 291 13.91 5.00 -30.25
N LEU A 292 13.95 6.26 -30.68
CA LEU A 292 14.40 7.37 -29.84
C LEU A 292 13.46 7.57 -28.63
N ALA A 293 12.14 7.57 -28.86
CA ALA A 293 11.15 7.67 -27.80
C ALA A 293 11.20 6.45 -26.84
N LEU A 294 11.40 5.23 -27.36
CA LEU A 294 11.59 4.03 -26.56
C LEU A 294 12.82 4.14 -25.65
N ILE A 295 13.96 4.63 -26.15
CA ILE A 295 15.18 4.85 -25.34
C ILE A 295 14.90 5.88 -24.24
N VAL A 296 14.43 7.08 -24.59
CA VAL A 296 14.29 8.20 -23.65
C VAL A 296 13.23 7.92 -22.57
N LEU A 297 12.06 7.41 -22.95
CA LEU A 297 11.00 7.10 -22.00
C LEU A 297 11.36 5.88 -21.15
N SER A 298 11.89 4.81 -21.73
CA SER A 298 12.19 3.60 -20.95
C SER A 298 13.38 3.81 -20.01
N LEU A 299 14.40 4.59 -20.40
CA LEU A 299 15.52 4.91 -19.50
C LEU A 299 15.08 5.77 -18.32
N SER A 300 14.25 6.80 -18.55
CA SER A 300 13.76 7.68 -17.49
C SER A 300 12.78 6.98 -16.53
N PHE A 301 11.84 6.18 -17.05
CA PHE A 301 10.99 5.33 -16.20
C PHE A 301 11.78 4.26 -15.47
N SER A 302 12.76 3.62 -16.10
CA SER A 302 13.61 2.61 -15.45
C SER A 302 14.37 3.22 -14.27
N LEU A 303 15.05 4.35 -14.47
CA LEU A 303 15.81 5.02 -13.42
C LEU A 303 14.93 5.39 -12.21
N ALA A 304 13.77 6.00 -12.46
CA ALA A 304 12.83 6.37 -11.40
C ALA A 304 12.28 5.13 -10.66
N LEU A 305 11.88 4.08 -11.39
CA LEU A 305 11.31 2.87 -10.80
C LEU A 305 12.34 1.99 -10.11
N VAL A 306 13.63 2.03 -10.48
CA VAL A 306 14.70 1.34 -9.74
C VAL A 306 14.85 1.92 -8.33
N PHE A 307 14.96 3.25 -8.20
CA PHE A 307 15.04 3.89 -6.87
C PHE A 307 13.76 3.68 -6.05
N PHE A 308 12.60 3.83 -6.67
CA PHE A 308 11.31 3.63 -6.00
C PHE A 308 11.09 2.17 -5.55
N SER A 309 11.51 1.20 -6.37
CA SER A 309 11.53 -0.22 -5.99
C SER A 309 12.50 -0.48 -4.84
N GLY A 310 13.71 0.09 -4.88
CA GLY A 310 14.70 -0.04 -3.81
C GLY A 310 14.18 0.46 -2.46
N PHE A 311 13.52 1.62 -2.44
CA PHE A 311 12.86 2.17 -1.26
C PHE A 311 11.75 1.25 -0.73
N HIS A 312 10.84 0.79 -1.58
CA HIS A 312 9.76 -0.11 -1.15
C HIS A 312 10.25 -1.52 -0.76
N ILE A 313 11.37 -1.99 -1.33
CA ILE A 313 12.05 -3.23 -0.91
C ILE A 313 12.68 -3.05 0.48
N TYR A 314 13.30 -1.91 0.77
CA TYR A 314 13.79 -1.57 2.11
C TYR A 314 12.65 -1.53 3.15
N LEU A 315 11.50 -0.95 2.81
CA LEU A 315 10.30 -0.98 3.67
C LEU A 315 9.81 -2.42 3.90
N ALA A 316 9.82 -3.28 2.87
CA ALA A 316 9.45 -4.69 2.99
C ALA A 316 10.47 -5.49 3.84
N PHE A 317 11.77 -5.21 3.74
CA PHE A 317 12.80 -5.79 4.61
C PHE A 317 12.61 -5.37 6.07
N SER A 318 12.13 -4.16 6.33
CA SER A 318 11.89 -3.59 7.67
C SER A 318 10.46 -3.84 8.20
N ASN A 319 9.60 -4.50 7.42
CA ASN A 319 8.15 -4.60 7.62
C ASN A 319 7.47 -3.27 8.01
N LEU A 320 7.83 -2.17 7.35
CA LEU A 320 7.17 -0.87 7.45
C LEU A 320 6.18 -0.67 6.28
N THR A 321 5.23 0.24 6.44
CA THR A 321 4.57 0.92 5.30
C THR A 321 5.18 2.30 5.09
N THR A 322 4.92 2.94 3.94
CA THR A 322 5.35 4.32 3.71
C THR A 322 4.85 5.29 4.78
N ILE A 323 3.56 5.22 5.17
CA ILE A 323 3.02 6.00 6.29
C ILE A 323 3.86 5.79 7.56
N GLU A 324 4.15 4.54 7.94
CA GLU A 324 4.89 4.22 9.17
C GLU A 324 6.38 4.63 9.13
N SER A 325 6.93 4.90 7.93
CA SER A 325 8.27 5.45 7.76
C SER A 325 8.36 6.97 7.95
N TYR A 326 7.22 7.68 7.93
CA TYR A 326 7.12 9.13 8.17
C TYR A 326 6.39 9.46 9.49
N GLU A 327 5.28 8.77 9.78
CA GLU A 327 4.49 8.91 11.02
C GLU A 327 5.06 8.00 12.13
N ARG A 328 5.42 8.59 13.28
CA ARG A 328 5.76 7.80 14.48
C ARG A 328 4.49 7.22 15.09
N ASN A 329 4.32 5.89 15.03
CA ASN A 329 3.28 5.21 15.78
C ASN A 329 3.47 5.37 17.30
N ASN A 330 2.41 5.73 18.01
CA ASN A 330 2.32 5.57 19.46
C ASN A 330 1.78 4.17 19.77
N PHE A 331 2.35 3.50 20.78
CA PHE A 331 2.04 2.12 21.13
C PHE A 331 1.62 1.96 22.59
N ARG A 332 0.79 0.95 22.88
CA ARG A 332 0.46 0.46 24.22
C ARG A 332 1.62 -0.33 24.84
N ALA A 333 2.64 0.39 25.28
CA ALA A 333 3.45 -0.07 26.40
C ALA A 333 2.74 0.33 27.70
N ASP A 334 2.59 -0.63 28.61
CA ASP A 334 1.99 -0.43 29.92
C ASP A 334 3.03 0.08 30.92
N VAL A 335 2.97 1.38 31.23
CA VAL A 335 3.39 2.04 32.49
C VAL A 335 2.54 3.31 32.72
N ARG A 336 2.19 3.61 33.98
CA ARG A 336 1.43 4.79 34.45
C ARG A 336 2.11 6.18 34.26
N ARG A 337 3.01 6.40 33.29
CA ARG A 337 3.80 7.65 33.17
C ARG A 337 3.90 8.19 31.74
N ARG A 338 3.63 9.49 31.56
CA ARG A 338 3.89 10.25 30.31
C ARG A 338 5.38 10.56 30.17
N GLY A 339 6.19 9.55 29.82
CA GLY A 339 7.57 9.73 29.37
C GLY A 339 7.65 10.37 27.98
N SER A 340 8.69 11.16 27.71
CA SER A 340 8.96 11.70 26.37
C SER A 340 9.67 10.66 25.51
N MET A 341 8.98 10.07 24.52
CA MET A 341 9.53 9.00 23.69
C MET A 341 10.67 9.50 22.78
N LYS A 342 11.93 9.27 23.22
CA LYS A 342 13.14 9.66 22.47
C LYS A 342 13.57 8.65 21.40
N LYS A 343 13.31 7.36 21.56
CA LYS A 343 13.68 6.31 20.59
C LYS A 343 12.45 5.88 19.76
N HIS A 344 12.60 5.84 18.44
CA HIS A 344 11.62 5.20 17.56
C HIS A 344 11.95 3.71 17.49
N ILE A 345 10.99 2.87 17.90
CA ILE A 345 11.13 1.41 17.96
C ILE A 345 10.04 0.80 17.08
N ASN A 346 10.42 0.03 16.06
CA ASN A 346 9.50 -0.62 15.15
C ASN A 346 9.04 -1.97 15.72
N LEU A 347 7.88 -2.00 16.38
CA LEU A 347 7.33 -3.25 16.94
C LEU A 347 7.00 -4.32 15.89
N PHE A 348 6.84 -3.97 14.61
CA PHE A 348 6.48 -4.91 13.55
C PHE A 348 7.69 -5.50 12.81
N ASP A 349 8.93 -5.10 13.12
CA ASP A 349 10.12 -5.73 12.57
C ASP A 349 10.37 -7.08 13.28
N LEU A 350 10.36 -8.17 12.51
CA LEU A 350 10.56 -9.55 12.97
C LEU A 350 11.87 -10.15 12.42
N GLY A 351 12.73 -9.31 11.81
CA GLY A 351 13.88 -9.69 11.01
C GLY A 351 13.52 -10.03 9.56
N ILE A 352 14.39 -9.62 8.62
CA ILE A 352 14.21 -9.63 7.15
C ILE A 352 13.48 -10.89 6.62
N LYS A 353 13.91 -12.09 7.02
CA LYS A 353 13.33 -13.36 6.54
C LYS A 353 11.87 -13.57 6.97
N LYS A 354 11.48 -13.11 8.15
CA LYS A 354 10.08 -13.14 8.62
C LYS A 354 9.28 -12.01 7.99
N ASN A 355 9.88 -10.82 7.86
CA ASN A 355 9.26 -9.64 7.24
C ASN A 355 8.87 -9.88 5.77
N LEU A 356 9.78 -10.44 4.97
CA LEU A 356 9.48 -10.85 3.59
C LEU A 356 8.39 -11.92 3.53
N LYS A 357 8.38 -12.90 4.45
CA LYS A 357 7.31 -13.89 4.53
C LYS A 357 5.94 -13.27 4.83
N GLN A 358 5.84 -12.19 5.61
CA GLN A 358 4.56 -11.49 5.82
C GLN A 358 3.97 -10.99 4.50
N VAL A 359 4.81 -10.49 3.58
CA VAL A 359 4.38 -9.90 2.30
C VAL A 359 4.22 -10.94 1.18
N PHE A 360 5.19 -11.83 1.02
CA PHE A 360 5.27 -12.77 -0.11
C PHE A 360 4.83 -14.20 0.22
N GLY A 361 4.61 -14.53 1.50
CA GLY A 361 4.17 -15.86 1.94
C GLY A 361 5.30 -16.87 2.16
N SER A 362 4.94 -18.10 2.56
CA SER A 362 5.91 -19.14 2.91
C SER A 362 6.54 -19.87 1.71
N HIS A 363 5.88 -19.92 0.56
CA HIS A 363 6.33 -20.67 -0.62
C HIS A 363 7.09 -19.78 -1.60
N TRP A 364 8.42 -19.90 -1.64
CA TRP A 364 9.29 -19.03 -2.44
C TRP A 364 8.95 -18.95 -3.94
N PRO A 365 8.49 -20.00 -4.66
CA PRO A 365 8.21 -19.87 -6.10
C PRO A 365 7.03 -18.93 -6.37
N GLN A 366 6.08 -18.83 -5.43
CA GLN A 366 4.92 -17.95 -5.53
C GLN A 366 5.27 -16.48 -5.22
N TRP A 367 6.48 -16.17 -4.76
CA TRP A 367 6.91 -14.78 -4.51
C TRP A 367 6.89 -13.97 -5.80
N PHE A 368 7.27 -14.58 -6.93
CA PHE A 368 7.39 -13.98 -8.26
C PHE A 368 6.10 -14.00 -9.10
N VAL A 369 4.95 -14.21 -8.45
CA VAL A 369 3.63 -14.28 -9.12
C VAL A 369 2.63 -13.41 -8.35
N PRO A 370 1.82 -12.55 -8.99
CA PRO A 370 0.93 -11.61 -8.29
C PRO A 370 -0.34 -12.25 -7.67
N THR A 371 -0.27 -13.52 -7.27
CA THR A 371 -1.29 -14.21 -6.47
C THR A 371 -1.30 -13.76 -5.01
N GLN A 372 -2.44 -13.91 -4.31
CA GLN A 372 -2.53 -13.64 -2.87
C GLN A 372 -1.75 -14.70 -2.08
N THR A 373 -0.64 -14.29 -1.45
CA THR A 373 0.14 -15.12 -0.51
C THR A 373 0.59 -14.37 0.74
N THR A 374 0.17 -13.11 0.92
CA THR A 374 0.36 -12.32 2.15
C THR A 374 -0.16 -13.11 3.36
N LEU A 375 0.60 -13.14 4.46
CA LEU A 375 0.21 -13.86 5.67
C LEU A 375 -0.67 -12.98 6.59
N GLY A 376 -1.61 -13.63 7.30
CA GLY A 376 -2.55 -12.97 8.21
C GLY A 376 -3.84 -12.51 7.54
N ASP A 377 -4.66 -11.80 8.31
CA ASP A 377 -5.97 -11.24 7.91
C ASP A 377 -5.92 -9.74 7.58
N GLY A 378 -4.81 -9.07 7.90
CA GLY A 378 -4.64 -7.62 7.80
C GLY A 378 -5.25 -6.83 8.96
N MET A 379 -5.91 -7.50 9.92
CA MET A 379 -6.47 -6.91 11.14
C MET A 379 -5.46 -6.98 12.29
N ARG A 380 -4.74 -8.10 12.42
CA ARG A 380 -3.67 -8.29 13.41
C ARG A 380 -2.32 -8.50 12.71
N PHE A 381 -1.25 -8.06 13.37
CA PHE A 381 0.12 -8.26 12.90
C PHE A 381 1.00 -8.78 14.04
N PRO A 382 1.82 -9.83 13.82
CA PRO A 382 2.81 -10.26 14.81
C PRO A 382 3.80 -9.14 15.12
N ILE A 383 4.17 -9.02 16.40
CA ILE A 383 5.14 -8.05 16.92
C ILE A 383 6.43 -8.74 17.39
N SER A 384 7.54 -8.00 17.41
CA SER A 384 8.77 -8.44 18.08
C SER A 384 8.65 -8.21 19.58
N TYR A 385 8.78 -9.31 20.33
CA TYR A 385 8.78 -9.29 21.80
C TYR A 385 10.04 -8.58 22.36
N GLU A 386 11.16 -8.68 21.66
CA GLU A 386 12.41 -7.96 21.98
C GLU A 386 12.19 -6.44 21.89
N ASN A 387 11.66 -5.97 20.76
CA ASN A 387 11.35 -4.56 20.51
C ASN A 387 10.27 -4.04 21.47
N TYR A 388 9.30 -4.89 21.84
CA TYR A 388 8.25 -4.56 22.82
C TYR A 388 8.82 -4.42 24.24
N ASN A 389 9.72 -5.30 24.65
CA ASN A 389 10.38 -5.21 25.94
C ASN A 389 11.32 -4.01 26.02
N GLU A 390 12.07 -3.71 24.95
CA GLU A 390 12.87 -2.48 24.85
C GLU A 390 11.98 -1.23 25.04
N LEU A 391 10.83 -1.19 24.35
CA LEU A 391 9.88 -0.09 24.49
C LEU A 391 9.39 0.08 25.93
N ARG A 392 9.00 -1.01 26.61
CA ARG A 392 8.58 -0.95 28.02
C ARG A 392 9.71 -0.47 28.94
N GLN A 393 10.93 -0.97 28.76
CA GLN A 393 12.10 -0.51 29.52
C GLN A 393 12.36 0.99 29.30
N SER A 394 12.26 1.47 28.05
CA SER A 394 12.47 2.89 27.69
C SER A 394 11.45 3.86 28.29
N GLN A 395 10.36 3.37 28.89
CA GLN A 395 9.34 4.16 29.61
C GLN A 395 9.40 4.00 31.13
N SER A 396 10.31 3.16 31.64
CA SER A 396 10.52 2.96 33.08
C SER A 396 11.57 3.91 33.70
N VAL A 397 12.28 4.66 32.84
CA VAL A 397 13.33 5.65 33.15
C VAL A 397 12.81 7.06 32.91
#